data_AF-C3NIU2-F1
#
_entry.id   AF-C3NIU2-F1
#
_cell.length_a   1.000
_cell.length_b   1.000
_cell.length_c   1.000
_cell.angle_alpha   90.00
_cell.angle_beta   90.00
_cell.angle_gamma   90.00
#
_symmetry.space_group_name_H-M   'P 1'
#
loop_
_entity.id
_entity.type
_entity.pdbx_description
1 polymer ?
#
loop_
_entity_poly.entity_id
_entity_poly.type
_entity_poly.pdbx_seq_one_letter_code
_entity_poly.pdbx_strand_id
1 'polypeptide(L)'
;MTKVLVATDIHMPSPYLATILEGIKLVKPDALIISGDLSVDGKLGDIEKLFIKLKKANQKMRIIIVLGNHDLWIHEKDIDSISKIERINKLCEKYNVELLDAINRTELGDYDVVGNVGWYDYSFAPGYTDFDYENCNPYGFSKEYIKSNCIYLNTISQCSCPNWHNDCIYTKLESRSFAKINKEKIERNIRGRQTIIVTHHAPFKDLIKEHSFFNAYDGQELSNIIFNNIIFNSNKKIVYYIYGHLHGNSVAPKMTINGITFINAYTFQFKLKDYIQNALLNL
;
A
#
# COMPACT_ATOMS: atom_id res chain seq x y z
N MET A 1 2.19 4.22 26.63
CA MET A 1 2.63 3.32 25.55
C MET A 1 1.45 3.17 24.60
N THR A 2 1.62 3.63 23.37
CA THR A 2 0.57 3.69 22.35
C THR A 2 0.58 2.37 21.58
N LYS A 3 -0.56 1.66 21.56
CA LYS A 3 -0.70 0.40 20.83
C LYS A 3 -1.19 0.67 19.42
N VAL A 4 -0.41 0.28 18.43
CA VAL A 4 -0.76 0.44 17.02
C VAL A 4 -0.86 -0.93 16.38
N LEU A 5 -1.99 -1.21 15.75
CA LEU A 5 -2.15 -2.41 14.93
C LEU A 5 -1.90 -2.04 13.45
N VAL A 6 -1.30 -2.95 12.69
CA VAL A 6 -0.99 -2.73 11.28
C VAL A 6 -1.73 -3.74 10.40
N ALA A 7 -2.26 -3.31 9.27
CA ALA A 7 -2.88 -4.18 8.27
C ALA A 7 -2.53 -3.70 6.85
N THR A 8 -2.80 -4.52 5.85
CA THR A 8 -2.61 -4.20 4.43
C THR A 8 -3.48 -5.13 3.60
N ASP A 9 -3.71 -4.80 2.32
CA ASP A 9 -4.26 -5.73 1.33
C ASP A 9 -5.56 -6.41 1.81
N ILE A 10 -6.47 -5.59 2.35
CA ILE A 10 -7.72 -6.08 2.94
C ILE A 10 -8.63 -6.63 1.86
N HIS A 11 -8.64 -6.00 0.67
CA HIS A 11 -9.39 -6.44 -0.50
C HIS A 11 -10.88 -6.62 -0.21
N MET A 12 -11.54 -5.61 0.38
CA MET A 12 -12.98 -5.68 0.61
C MET A 12 -13.80 -5.88 -0.69
N PRO A 13 -14.83 -6.73 -0.67
CA PRO A 13 -15.26 -7.61 0.44
C PRO A 13 -14.33 -8.83 0.62
N SER A 14 -13.93 -9.08 1.87
CA SER A 14 -12.93 -10.11 2.15
C SER A 14 -13.14 -10.82 3.49
N PRO A 15 -12.81 -12.13 3.59
CA PRO A 15 -12.81 -12.85 4.86
C PRO A 15 -11.72 -12.35 5.83
N TYR A 16 -10.64 -11.72 5.34
CA TYR A 16 -9.52 -11.21 6.15
C TYR A 16 -9.94 -10.19 7.19
N LEU A 17 -10.99 -9.43 6.88
CA LEU A 17 -11.49 -8.43 7.79
C LEU A 17 -11.90 -9.05 9.14
N ALA A 18 -12.36 -10.31 9.18
CA ALA A 18 -12.70 -10.97 10.44
C ALA A 18 -11.50 -11.04 11.39
N THR A 19 -10.33 -11.46 10.91
CA THR A 19 -9.10 -11.54 11.71
C THR A 19 -8.64 -10.16 12.19
N ILE A 20 -8.77 -9.13 11.36
CA ILE A 20 -8.46 -7.74 11.75
C ILE A 20 -9.39 -7.27 12.87
N LEU A 21 -10.70 -7.50 12.73
CA LEU A 21 -11.71 -7.11 13.73
C LEU A 21 -11.53 -7.85 15.06
N GLU A 22 -11.18 -9.14 15.02
CA GLU A 22 -10.84 -9.92 16.22
C GLU A 22 -9.57 -9.38 16.90
N GLY A 23 -8.54 -9.05 16.11
CA GLY A 23 -7.33 -8.40 16.60
C GLY A 23 -7.64 -7.07 17.30
N ILE A 24 -8.47 -6.21 16.69
CA ILE A 24 -8.92 -4.94 17.29
C ILE A 24 -9.64 -5.20 18.62
N LYS A 25 -10.53 -6.19 18.68
CA LYS A 25 -11.31 -6.51 19.89
C LYS A 25 -10.42 -6.97 21.05
N LEU A 26 -9.42 -7.80 20.76
CA LEU A 26 -8.51 -8.37 21.76
C LEU A 26 -7.47 -7.35 22.22
N VAL A 27 -6.80 -6.69 21.27
CA VAL A 27 -5.71 -5.76 21.55
C VAL A 27 -6.23 -4.43 22.09
N LYS A 28 -7.41 -3.98 21.63
CA LYS A 28 -7.94 -2.63 21.85
C LYS A 28 -6.86 -1.57 21.53
N PRO A 29 -6.41 -1.49 20.27
CA PRO A 29 -5.34 -0.57 19.88
C PRO A 29 -5.85 0.87 19.92
N ASP A 30 -4.92 1.81 20.13
CA ASP A 30 -5.17 3.24 20.07
C ASP A 30 -5.26 3.72 18.61
N ALA A 31 -4.52 3.06 17.71
CA ALA A 31 -4.54 3.33 16.28
C ALA A 31 -4.45 2.05 15.42
N LEU A 32 -5.01 2.12 14.22
CA LEU A 32 -4.84 1.15 13.14
C LEU A 32 -4.20 1.85 11.93
N ILE A 33 -3.09 1.31 11.44
CA ILE A 33 -2.44 1.74 10.19
C ILE A 33 -2.76 0.72 9.10
N ILE A 34 -3.25 1.16 7.93
CA ILE A 34 -3.52 0.29 6.78
C ILE A 34 -2.70 0.73 5.56
N SER A 35 -1.83 -0.15 5.06
CA SER A 35 -0.97 0.10 3.90
C SER A 35 -1.60 -0.32 2.56
N GLY A 36 -2.73 0.29 2.20
CA GLY A 36 -3.35 0.15 0.88
C GLY A 36 -4.19 -1.10 0.66
N ASP A 37 -4.76 -1.15 -0.54
CA ASP A 37 -5.65 -2.17 -1.07
C ASP A 37 -6.83 -2.46 -0.13
N LEU A 38 -7.60 -1.40 0.12
CA LEU A 38 -8.77 -1.43 0.99
C LEU A 38 -9.91 -2.26 0.36
N SER A 39 -10.03 -2.21 -0.96
CA SER A 39 -11.07 -2.89 -1.74
C SER A 39 -10.51 -3.55 -3.00
N VAL A 40 -11.16 -4.62 -3.47
CA VAL A 40 -10.69 -5.42 -4.63
C VAL A 40 -10.56 -4.60 -5.92
N ASP A 41 -11.39 -3.58 -6.08
CA ASP A 41 -11.50 -2.82 -7.33
C ASP A 41 -11.70 -1.31 -7.09
N GLY A 42 -11.41 -0.87 -5.86
CA GLY A 42 -11.48 0.54 -5.50
C GLY A 42 -12.92 1.10 -5.42
N LYS A 43 -13.96 0.28 -5.35
CA LYS A 43 -15.33 0.75 -5.16
C LYS A 43 -15.48 1.50 -3.83
N LEU A 44 -15.91 2.76 -3.91
CA LEU A 44 -16.16 3.61 -2.73
C LEU A 44 -17.13 2.96 -1.72
N GLY A 45 -18.15 2.23 -2.20
CA GLY A 45 -19.11 1.55 -1.33
C GLY A 45 -18.48 0.43 -0.48
N ASP A 46 -17.44 -0.25 -0.98
CA ASP A 46 -16.76 -1.31 -0.22
C ASP A 46 -15.74 -0.72 0.77
N ILE A 47 -15.07 0.38 0.40
CA ILE A 47 -14.26 1.19 1.31
C ILE A 47 -15.13 1.77 2.44
N GLU A 48 -16.33 2.26 2.13
CA GLU A 48 -17.26 2.77 3.14
C GLU A 48 -17.71 1.67 4.11
N LYS A 49 -18.05 0.48 3.60
CA LYS A 49 -18.37 -0.69 4.44
C LYS A 49 -17.21 -1.07 5.35
N LEU A 50 -15.96 -0.98 4.87
CA LEU A 50 -14.77 -1.20 5.70
C LEU A 50 -14.75 -0.22 6.87
N PHE A 51 -14.85 1.08 6.61
CA PHE A 51 -14.82 2.11 7.64
C PHE A 51 -15.93 1.94 8.68
N ILE A 52 -17.16 1.61 8.24
CA ILE A 52 -18.28 1.31 9.13
C ILE A 52 -17.93 0.14 10.06
N LYS A 53 -17.37 -0.95 9.53
CA LYS A 53 -17.02 -2.13 10.34
C LYS A 53 -15.88 -1.83 11.33
N LEU A 54 -14.85 -1.10 10.90
CA LEU A 54 -13.73 -0.71 11.77
C LEU A 54 -14.19 0.21 12.91
N LYS A 55 -14.99 1.25 12.60
CA LYS A 55 -15.53 2.16 13.63
C LYS A 55 -16.50 1.47 14.59
N LYS A 56 -17.27 0.48 14.13
CA LYS A 56 -18.09 -0.37 15.00
C LYS A 56 -17.26 -1.23 15.96
N ALA A 57 -16.11 -1.73 15.51
CA ALA A 57 -15.22 -2.53 16.36
C ALA A 57 -14.51 -1.69 17.43
N ASN A 58 -14.08 -0.47 17.09
CA ASN A 58 -13.55 0.49 18.06
C ASN A 58 -13.76 1.93 17.59
N GLN A 59 -14.74 2.62 18.19
CA GLN A 59 -15.12 3.98 17.80
C GLN A 59 -14.03 5.03 18.10
N LYS A 60 -13.21 4.81 19.14
CA LYS A 60 -12.16 5.75 19.58
C LYS A 60 -10.83 5.53 18.87
N MET A 61 -10.69 4.43 18.13
CA MET A 61 -9.47 4.10 17.40
C MET A 61 -9.22 5.12 16.28
N ARG A 62 -8.01 5.65 16.24
CA ARG A 62 -7.52 6.39 15.08
C ARG A 62 -7.28 5.43 13.93
N ILE A 63 -7.66 5.81 12.72
CA ILE A 63 -7.45 4.99 11.53
C ILE A 63 -6.63 5.84 10.57
N ILE A 64 -5.43 5.38 10.25
CA ILE A 64 -4.49 6.06 9.36
C ILE A 64 -4.26 5.13 8.19
N ILE A 65 -4.42 5.64 6.97
CA ILE A 65 -4.33 4.81 5.76
C ILE A 65 -3.47 5.46 4.70
N VAL A 66 -2.89 4.62 3.84
CA VAL A 66 -2.54 4.96 2.47
C VAL A 66 -3.41 4.14 1.52
N LEU A 67 -3.58 4.61 0.29
CA LEU A 67 -4.24 3.85 -0.78
C LEU A 67 -3.29 2.80 -1.36
N GLY A 68 -3.85 1.74 -1.94
CA GLY A 68 -3.13 0.83 -2.82
C GLY A 68 -3.47 1.04 -4.28
N ASN A 69 -2.88 0.24 -5.17
CA ASN A 69 -3.15 0.36 -6.60
C ASN A 69 -4.60 0.01 -6.94
N HIS A 70 -5.18 -1.00 -6.27
CA HIS A 70 -6.58 -1.38 -6.47
C HIS A 70 -7.54 -0.25 -6.09
N ASP A 71 -7.21 0.52 -5.05
CA ASP A 71 -8.02 1.65 -4.62
C ASP A 71 -8.06 2.77 -5.68
N LEU A 72 -7.06 2.84 -6.57
CA LEU A 72 -6.94 3.83 -7.65
C LEU A 72 -7.54 3.37 -8.99
N TRP A 73 -8.03 2.14 -9.08
CA TRP A 73 -8.66 1.60 -10.29
C TRP A 73 -9.95 2.32 -10.67
N ILE A 74 -10.10 2.68 -11.93
CA ILE A 74 -11.22 3.47 -12.44
C ILE A 74 -12.14 2.59 -13.26
N HIS A 75 -13.39 2.48 -12.80
CA HIS A 75 -14.47 1.83 -13.53
C HIS A 75 -15.51 2.81 -14.07
N GLU A 76 -15.56 4.03 -13.52
CA GLU A 76 -16.47 5.08 -13.97
C GLU A 76 -15.90 5.83 -15.19
N LYS A 77 -16.79 6.29 -16.06
CA LYS A 77 -16.43 7.21 -17.15
C LYS A 77 -16.09 8.58 -16.57
N ASP A 78 -15.20 9.30 -17.25
CA ASP A 78 -14.90 10.72 -16.98
C ASP A 78 -14.30 11.07 -15.61
N ILE A 79 -13.70 10.07 -14.93
CA ILE A 79 -12.84 10.30 -13.77
C ILE A 79 -11.42 9.79 -14.06
N ASP A 80 -10.44 10.41 -13.42
CA ASP A 80 -9.05 9.93 -13.34
C ASP A 80 -8.71 9.46 -11.92
N SER A 81 -7.58 8.77 -11.79
CA SER A 81 -7.15 8.19 -10.52
C SER A 81 -6.82 9.27 -9.48
N ILE A 82 -6.37 10.46 -9.87
CA ILE A 82 -6.10 11.57 -8.95
C ILE A 82 -7.41 12.10 -8.35
N SER A 83 -8.42 12.34 -9.18
CA SER A 83 -9.76 12.76 -8.77
C SER A 83 -10.42 11.72 -7.87
N LYS A 84 -10.08 10.44 -8.05
CA LYS A 84 -10.55 9.37 -7.16
C LYS A 84 -9.94 9.46 -5.75
N ILE A 85 -8.66 9.86 -5.62
CA ILE A 85 -8.05 10.13 -4.30
C ILE A 85 -8.88 11.15 -3.54
N GLU A 86 -9.30 12.24 -4.20
CA GLU A 86 -10.13 13.28 -3.58
C GLU A 86 -11.50 12.74 -3.11
N ARG A 87 -12.13 11.88 -3.90
CA ARG A 87 -13.40 11.24 -3.51
C ARG A 87 -13.22 10.33 -2.28
N ILE A 88 -12.12 9.56 -2.24
CA ILE A 88 -11.79 8.72 -1.09
C ILE A 88 -11.46 9.61 0.12
N ASN A 89 -10.76 10.73 -0.06
CA ASN A 89 -10.46 11.66 1.03
C ASN A 89 -11.74 12.20 1.69
N LYS A 90 -12.73 12.63 0.91
CA LYS A 90 -14.05 13.06 1.44
C LYS A 90 -14.75 11.96 2.23
N LEU A 91 -14.64 10.71 1.77
CA LEU A 91 -15.15 9.56 2.52
C LEU A 91 -14.37 9.35 3.82
N CYS A 92 -13.05 9.51 3.80
CA CYS A 92 -12.21 9.43 5.00
C CYS A 92 -12.59 10.49 6.03
N GLU A 93 -12.80 11.73 5.61
CA GLU A 93 -13.27 12.84 6.46
C GLU A 93 -14.60 12.51 7.13
N LYS A 94 -15.58 11.99 6.36
CA LYS A 94 -16.89 11.57 6.89
C LYS A 94 -16.76 10.54 8.02
N TYR A 95 -15.76 9.66 7.97
CA TYR A 95 -15.55 8.61 8.96
C TYR A 95 -14.41 8.91 9.93
N ASN A 96 -13.84 10.12 9.94
CA ASN A 96 -12.67 10.47 10.76
C ASN A 96 -11.54 9.43 10.61
N VAL A 97 -11.17 9.21 9.35
CA VAL A 97 -10.03 8.40 8.89
C VAL A 97 -9.00 9.38 8.30
N GLU A 98 -7.73 9.18 8.63
CA GLU A 98 -6.63 10.02 8.19
C GLU A 98 -6.00 9.42 6.92
N LEU A 99 -6.20 10.07 5.77
CA LEU A 99 -5.65 9.62 4.48
C LEU A 99 -4.30 10.30 4.21
N LEU A 100 -3.21 9.54 4.34
CA LEU A 100 -1.86 10.05 4.16
C LEU A 100 -1.59 10.49 2.70
N ASP A 101 -2.24 9.91 1.70
CA ASP A 101 -2.15 10.38 0.31
C ASP A 101 -2.54 11.86 0.12
N ALA A 102 -3.46 12.35 0.97
CA ALA A 102 -3.92 13.73 0.97
C ALA A 102 -3.11 14.61 1.94
N ILE A 103 -2.89 14.16 3.18
CA ILE A 103 -2.28 14.98 4.24
C ILE A 103 -0.76 14.82 4.37
N ASN A 104 -0.17 13.79 3.75
CA ASN A 104 1.24 13.39 3.72
C ASN A 104 1.88 12.99 5.07
N ARG A 105 1.42 13.58 6.18
CA ARG A 105 1.95 13.37 7.53
C ARG A 105 0.87 13.55 8.58
N THR A 106 0.93 12.74 9.63
CA THR A 106 0.22 12.97 10.90
C THR A 106 1.09 12.60 12.09
N GLU A 107 0.72 13.04 13.29
CA GLU A 107 1.42 12.74 14.54
C GLU A 107 0.73 11.59 15.27
N LEU A 108 1.51 10.68 15.84
CA LEU A 108 1.05 9.54 16.63
C LEU A 108 1.94 9.38 17.86
N GLY A 109 1.60 10.10 18.93
CA GLY A 109 2.45 10.17 20.13
C GLY A 109 3.80 10.80 19.81
N ASP A 110 4.88 10.09 20.14
CA ASP A 110 6.25 10.54 19.89
C ASP A 110 6.75 10.33 18.45
N TYR A 111 5.87 9.80 17.59
CA TYR A 111 6.19 9.43 16.21
C TYR A 111 5.47 10.32 15.20
N ASP A 112 6.14 10.58 14.10
CA ASP A 112 5.52 11.05 12.87
C ASP A 112 5.15 9.84 12.02
N VAL A 113 3.93 9.82 11.49
CA VAL A 113 3.52 8.86 10.46
C VAL A 113 3.51 9.61 9.13
N VAL A 114 4.40 9.22 8.23
CA VAL A 114 4.59 9.85 6.92
C VAL A 114 4.31 8.81 5.85
N GLY A 115 3.55 9.17 4.81
CA GLY A 115 3.23 8.19 3.80
C GLY A 115 2.38 8.72 2.65
N ASN A 116 2.24 7.86 1.67
CA ASN A 116 1.32 7.92 0.53
C ASN A 116 1.32 6.51 -0.11
N VAL A 117 0.59 6.30 -1.19
CA VAL A 117 0.53 5.03 -1.94
C VAL A 117 1.93 4.53 -2.39
N GLY A 118 2.96 5.39 -2.38
CA GLY A 118 4.17 5.15 -3.15
C GLY A 118 3.82 5.19 -4.62
N TRP A 119 4.54 4.45 -5.45
CA TRP A 119 4.13 3.96 -6.76
C TRP A 119 5.33 3.20 -7.32
N TYR A 120 5.26 2.82 -8.58
CA TYR A 120 6.36 2.21 -9.30
C TYR A 120 6.81 3.05 -10.49
N ASP A 121 8.09 2.93 -10.81
CA ASP A 121 8.75 3.57 -11.94
C ASP A 121 9.39 2.53 -12.89
N TYR A 122 8.95 1.27 -12.78
CA TYR A 122 9.46 0.13 -13.54
C TYR A 122 10.91 -0.29 -13.23
N SER A 123 11.58 0.37 -12.28
CA SER A 123 13.00 0.11 -11.97
C SER A 123 13.30 -1.27 -11.38
N PHE A 124 12.29 -1.97 -10.87
CA PHE A 124 12.43 -3.28 -10.22
C PHE A 124 12.49 -4.47 -11.18
N ALA A 125 12.15 -4.29 -12.46
CA ALA A 125 12.35 -5.31 -13.48
C ALA A 125 13.00 -4.69 -14.74
N PRO A 126 14.27 -4.28 -14.68
CA PRO A 126 14.96 -3.72 -15.83
C PRO A 126 15.12 -4.77 -16.94
N GLY A 127 15.18 -4.32 -18.19
CA GLY A 127 15.39 -5.20 -19.35
C GLY A 127 14.20 -5.32 -20.30
N TYR A 128 13.07 -4.69 -19.97
CA TYR A 128 11.92 -4.56 -20.86
C TYR A 128 11.78 -3.13 -21.40
N THR A 129 11.00 -2.99 -22.48
CA THR A 129 10.76 -1.70 -23.14
C THR A 129 9.63 -0.93 -22.45
N ASP A 130 9.55 0.39 -22.68
CA ASP A 130 8.41 1.19 -22.22
C ASP A 130 7.09 0.68 -22.82
N PHE A 131 7.11 0.13 -24.04
CA PHE A 131 5.95 -0.51 -24.63
C PHE A 131 5.45 -1.71 -23.80
N ASP A 132 6.36 -2.52 -23.27
CA ASP A 132 6.00 -3.68 -22.43
C ASP A 132 5.37 -3.21 -21.11
N TYR A 133 6.01 -2.25 -20.43
CA TYR A 133 5.51 -1.69 -19.18
C TYR A 133 4.17 -0.96 -19.35
N GLU A 134 4.02 -0.21 -20.43
CA GLU A 134 2.78 0.51 -20.68
C GLU A 134 1.64 -0.46 -21.02
N ASN A 135 1.92 -1.60 -21.64
CA ASN A 135 0.91 -2.62 -21.96
C ASN A 135 0.71 -3.72 -20.88
N CYS A 136 1.35 -3.62 -19.71
CA CYS A 136 1.30 -4.66 -18.66
C CYS A 136 1.76 -6.06 -19.07
N ASN A 137 2.52 -6.20 -20.15
CA ASN A 137 2.99 -7.52 -20.57
C ASN A 137 4.23 -7.46 -21.46
N PRO A 138 5.13 -8.46 -21.38
CA PRO A 138 6.30 -8.56 -22.23
C PRO A 138 6.04 -9.36 -23.53
N TYR A 139 4.79 -9.67 -23.85
CA TYR A 139 4.41 -10.57 -24.95
C TYR A 139 3.89 -9.85 -26.19
N GLY A 140 3.85 -8.51 -26.17
CA GLY A 140 3.43 -7.69 -27.30
C GLY A 140 1.91 -7.53 -27.45
N PHE A 141 1.09 -7.93 -26.47
CA PHE A 141 -0.35 -7.74 -26.52
C PHE A 141 -0.72 -6.28 -26.20
N SER A 142 -1.70 -5.71 -26.91
CA SER A 142 -2.23 -4.38 -26.56
C SER A 142 -3.13 -4.44 -25.32
N LYS A 143 -3.32 -3.31 -24.64
CA LYS A 143 -4.29 -3.17 -23.54
C LYS A 143 -5.69 -3.62 -23.92
N GLU A 144 -6.17 -3.26 -25.12
CA GLU A 144 -7.48 -3.63 -25.63
C GLU A 144 -7.61 -5.13 -25.81
N TYR A 145 -6.54 -5.77 -26.31
CA TYR A 145 -6.49 -7.22 -26.43
C TYR A 145 -6.56 -7.88 -25.06
N ILE A 146 -5.76 -7.41 -24.09
CA ILE A 146 -5.75 -7.96 -22.72
C ILE A 146 -7.13 -7.83 -22.08
N LYS A 147 -7.73 -6.64 -22.17
CA LYS A 147 -9.04 -6.35 -21.59
C LYS A 147 -10.14 -7.22 -22.19
N SER A 148 -10.14 -7.39 -23.51
CA SER A 148 -11.24 -8.05 -24.23
C SER A 148 -11.09 -9.56 -24.28
N ASN A 149 -9.86 -10.07 -24.35
CA ASN A 149 -9.60 -11.48 -24.59
C ASN A 149 -9.04 -12.21 -23.38
N CYS A 150 -8.40 -11.54 -22.43
CA CYS A 150 -7.79 -12.19 -21.26
C CYS A 150 -8.67 -12.02 -20.03
N ILE A 151 -9.04 -10.77 -19.71
CA ILE A 151 -9.85 -10.44 -18.52
C ILE A 151 -11.30 -10.85 -18.71
N TYR A 152 -11.94 -10.42 -19.81
CA TYR A 152 -13.37 -10.64 -20.01
C TYR A 152 -13.73 -12.11 -20.26
N LEU A 153 -12.84 -12.87 -20.90
CA LEU A 153 -13.05 -14.31 -21.18
C LEU A 153 -12.54 -15.23 -20.06
N ASN A 154 -12.00 -14.67 -18.96
CA ASN A 154 -11.38 -15.41 -17.86
C ASN A 154 -10.27 -16.40 -18.32
N THR A 155 -9.60 -16.07 -19.41
CA THR A 155 -8.47 -16.81 -20.00
C THR A 155 -7.14 -16.14 -19.66
N ILE A 156 -7.06 -15.42 -18.53
CA ILE A 156 -5.86 -14.72 -18.09
C ILE A 156 -4.61 -15.63 -18.11
N SER A 157 -4.76 -16.92 -17.82
CA SER A 157 -3.67 -17.90 -17.93
C SER A 157 -3.07 -18.01 -19.35
N GLN A 158 -3.85 -17.72 -20.40
CA GLN A 158 -3.41 -17.72 -21.80
C GLN A 158 -2.60 -16.47 -22.16
N CYS A 159 -2.84 -15.35 -21.48
CA CYS A 159 -2.10 -14.10 -21.71
C CYS A 159 -0.97 -13.89 -20.72
N SER A 160 -0.81 -14.81 -19.76
CA SER A 160 0.24 -14.81 -18.74
C SER A 160 0.33 -13.52 -17.90
N CYS A 161 -0.75 -12.73 -17.82
CA CYS A 161 -0.86 -11.51 -16.99
C CYS A 161 -1.73 -11.79 -15.75
N PRO A 162 -1.21 -11.74 -14.51
CA PRO A 162 -2.00 -12.07 -13.33
C PRO A 162 -3.27 -11.22 -13.16
N ASN A 163 -4.38 -11.79 -12.65
CA ASN A 163 -5.65 -11.07 -12.46
C ASN A 163 -5.55 -9.83 -11.54
N TRP A 164 -4.56 -9.80 -10.65
CA TRP A 164 -4.29 -8.67 -9.76
C TRP A 164 -3.46 -7.57 -10.45
N HIS A 165 -2.95 -7.82 -11.65
CA HIS A 165 -2.02 -6.96 -12.37
C HIS A 165 -2.71 -6.23 -13.54
N ASN A 166 -3.59 -5.28 -13.22
CA ASN A 166 -4.39 -4.55 -14.22
C ASN A 166 -4.27 -3.02 -14.15
N ASP A 167 -3.21 -2.52 -13.52
CA ASP A 167 -3.06 -1.09 -13.32
C ASP A 167 -3.01 -0.30 -14.62
N CYS A 168 -2.30 -0.77 -15.65
CA CYS A 168 -2.25 -0.05 -16.93
C CYS A 168 -3.60 0.02 -17.66
N ILE A 169 -4.59 -0.78 -17.23
CA ILE A 169 -5.95 -0.82 -17.77
C ILE A 169 -6.88 0.08 -16.96
N TYR A 170 -6.78 0.02 -15.63
CA TYR A 170 -7.74 0.68 -14.74
C TYR A 170 -7.22 1.98 -14.13
N THR A 171 -5.92 2.24 -14.10
CA THR A 171 -5.40 3.52 -13.64
C THR A 171 -5.27 4.51 -14.80
N LYS A 172 -5.45 5.80 -14.49
CA LYS A 172 -5.23 6.90 -15.44
C LYS A 172 -4.18 7.83 -14.86
N LEU A 173 -2.94 7.34 -14.79
CA LEU A 173 -1.78 8.01 -14.22
C LEU A 173 -0.57 7.80 -15.15
N GLU A 174 0.36 8.74 -15.14
CA GLU A 174 1.70 8.52 -15.68
C GLU A 174 2.59 8.00 -14.55
N SER A 175 3.00 6.74 -14.63
CA SER A 175 3.61 6.01 -13.52
C SER A 175 4.91 6.64 -13.03
N ARG A 176 5.84 7.01 -13.93
CA ARG A 176 7.17 7.52 -13.51
C ARG A 176 7.05 8.86 -12.80
N SER A 177 6.23 9.77 -13.31
CA SER A 177 5.98 11.08 -12.69
C SER A 177 5.23 10.93 -11.37
N PHE A 178 4.23 10.06 -11.30
CA PHE A 178 3.49 9.83 -10.06
C PHE A 178 4.38 9.21 -8.97
N ALA A 179 5.21 8.23 -9.33
CA ALA A 179 6.22 7.64 -8.44
C ALA A 179 7.20 8.68 -7.91
N LYS A 180 7.72 9.53 -8.80
CA LYS A 180 8.62 10.63 -8.45
C LYS A 180 7.97 11.63 -7.48
N ILE A 181 6.74 12.04 -7.74
CA ILE A 181 5.99 12.97 -6.86
C ILE A 181 5.79 12.34 -5.46
N ASN A 182 5.40 11.07 -5.40
CA ASN A 182 5.19 10.37 -4.14
C ASN A 182 6.50 10.20 -3.35
N LYS A 183 7.61 9.93 -4.04
CA LYS A 183 8.96 9.89 -3.46
C LYS A 183 9.35 11.24 -2.83
N GLU A 184 9.20 12.33 -3.58
CA GLU A 184 9.52 13.68 -3.10
C GLU A 184 8.63 14.10 -1.92
N LYS A 185 7.34 13.71 -1.92
CA LYS A 185 6.42 13.95 -0.80
C LYS A 185 6.88 13.25 0.47
N ILE A 186 7.32 11.99 0.39
CA ILE A 186 7.85 11.25 1.55
C ILE A 186 9.09 11.97 2.09
N GLU A 187 10.06 12.27 1.22
CA GLU A 187 11.33 12.89 1.61
C GLU A 187 11.15 14.23 2.33
N ARG A 188 10.29 15.11 1.79
CA ARG A 188 10.04 16.45 2.38
C ARG A 188 9.32 16.41 3.73
N ASN A 189 8.65 15.31 4.07
CA ASN A 189 7.85 15.20 5.30
C ASN A 189 8.56 14.51 6.46
N ILE A 190 9.81 14.05 6.28
CA ILE A 190 10.63 13.48 7.36
C ILE A 190 11.33 14.63 8.15
N ARG A 191 10.78 14.95 9.32
CA ARG A 191 11.04 16.24 10.03
C ARG A 191 11.81 16.17 11.36
N GLY A 192 12.65 15.17 11.62
CA GLY A 192 13.51 15.19 12.82
C GLY A 192 12.95 14.45 14.04
N ARG A 193 11.70 13.97 13.99
CA ARG A 193 11.12 13.07 14.99
C ARG A 193 11.33 11.61 14.57
N GLN A 194 11.12 10.68 15.51
CA GLN A 194 11.02 9.27 15.16
C GLN A 194 9.91 9.09 14.13
N THR A 195 10.18 8.39 13.04
CA THR A 195 9.27 8.35 11.89
C THR A 195 8.87 6.92 11.55
N ILE A 196 7.57 6.74 11.30
CA ILE A 196 6.97 5.55 10.69
C ILE A 196 6.65 5.94 9.26
N ILE A 197 7.30 5.27 8.30
CA ILE A 197 6.94 5.43 6.88
C ILE A 197 5.88 4.40 6.53
N VAL A 198 4.85 4.82 5.79
CA VAL A 198 3.79 3.96 5.28
C VAL A 198 3.67 4.15 3.78
N THR A 199 3.86 3.07 3.02
CA THR A 199 3.50 3.02 1.60
C THR A 199 2.67 1.80 1.31
N HIS A 200 2.05 1.72 0.13
CA HIS A 200 1.52 0.44 -0.32
C HIS A 200 2.59 -0.36 -1.05
N HIS A 201 3.24 0.26 -2.04
CA HIS A 201 4.33 -0.36 -2.80
C HIS A 201 5.61 -0.54 -1.98
N ALA A 202 6.43 -1.50 -2.38
CA ALA A 202 7.68 -1.84 -1.71
C ALA A 202 8.76 -0.76 -1.92
N PRO A 203 9.57 -0.45 -0.89
CA PRO A 203 10.59 0.60 -0.96
C PRO A 203 11.87 0.27 -1.72
N PHE A 204 12.19 -1.00 -1.93
CA PHE A 204 13.34 -1.45 -2.69
C PHE A 204 13.20 -2.94 -3.02
N LYS A 205 13.84 -3.36 -4.12
CA LYS A 205 13.67 -4.68 -4.72
C LYS A 205 14.09 -5.85 -3.83
N ASP A 206 15.02 -5.64 -2.90
CA ASP A 206 15.55 -6.71 -2.04
C ASP A 206 14.51 -7.25 -1.04
N LEU A 207 13.33 -6.60 -0.95
CA LEU A 207 12.20 -7.08 -0.17
C LEU A 207 11.29 -8.06 -0.93
N ILE A 208 11.60 -8.38 -2.19
CA ILE A 208 10.81 -9.21 -3.09
C ILE A 208 11.49 -10.58 -3.27
N LYS A 209 10.73 -11.69 -3.17
CA LYS A 209 11.26 -13.07 -3.30
C LYS A 209 11.51 -13.47 -4.74
N GLU A 210 10.51 -13.29 -5.59
CA GLU A 210 10.52 -13.75 -6.96
C GLU A 210 10.71 -12.59 -7.92
N HIS A 211 11.57 -12.79 -8.91
CA HIS A 211 11.89 -11.82 -9.95
C HIS A 211 11.30 -12.24 -11.30
N SER A 212 10.54 -11.34 -11.89
CA SER A 212 9.76 -11.46 -13.12
C SER A 212 9.50 -10.06 -13.68
N PHE A 213 8.94 -10.00 -14.89
CA PHE A 213 8.43 -8.74 -15.48
C PHE A 213 7.50 -7.98 -14.52
N PHE A 214 6.63 -8.67 -13.79
CA PHE A 214 5.58 -8.05 -12.97
C PHE A 214 6.14 -7.28 -11.76
N ASN A 215 7.39 -7.52 -11.36
CA ASN A 215 7.99 -6.73 -10.30
C ASN A 215 8.24 -5.28 -10.72
N ALA A 216 8.17 -4.95 -12.02
CA ALA A 216 8.16 -3.56 -12.49
C ALA A 216 7.09 -2.69 -11.81
N TYR A 217 6.06 -3.32 -11.24
CA TYR A 217 4.92 -2.64 -10.61
C TYR A 217 4.91 -2.78 -9.09
N ASP A 218 5.92 -3.42 -8.51
CA ASP A 218 5.97 -3.66 -7.06
C ASP A 218 6.46 -2.44 -6.27
N GLY A 219 7.07 -1.46 -6.94
CA GLY A 219 7.53 -0.22 -6.32
C GLY A 219 8.65 0.48 -7.06
N GLN A 220 9.41 1.28 -6.32
CA GLN A 220 10.51 2.09 -6.82
C GLN A 220 11.64 2.17 -5.79
N GLU A 221 12.83 2.60 -6.22
CA GLU A 221 14.00 2.68 -5.35
C GLU A 221 13.94 3.87 -4.36
N LEU A 222 13.69 3.56 -3.09
CA LEU A 222 13.62 4.50 -1.96
C LEU A 222 14.75 4.30 -0.95
N SER A 223 15.65 3.32 -1.13
CA SER A 223 16.74 3.02 -0.17
C SER A 223 17.59 4.24 0.17
N ASN A 224 17.89 5.10 -0.81
CA ASN A 224 18.62 6.35 -0.57
C ASN A 224 17.90 7.28 0.40
N ILE A 225 16.58 7.42 0.32
CA ILE A 225 15.82 8.24 1.28
C ILE A 225 15.83 7.56 2.65
N ILE A 226 15.65 6.24 2.67
CA ILE A 226 15.49 5.49 3.92
C ILE A 226 16.82 5.41 4.69
N PHE A 227 17.92 5.06 4.02
CA PHE A 227 19.21 4.84 4.64
C PHE A 227 20.08 6.10 4.74
N ASN A 228 19.98 7.07 3.83
CA ASN A 228 20.75 8.33 4.01
C ASN A 228 20.23 9.15 5.20
N ASN A 229 18.96 8.98 5.59
CA ASN A 229 18.43 9.55 6.84
C ASN A 229 19.10 8.97 8.10
N ILE A 230 19.72 7.78 8.03
CA ILE A 230 20.47 7.18 9.15
C ILE A 230 21.90 7.73 9.22
N ILE A 231 22.56 7.95 8.07
CA ILE A 231 24.00 8.23 7.99
C ILE A 231 24.31 9.71 8.30
N PHE A 232 23.45 10.66 7.93
CA PHE A 232 23.76 12.09 8.02
C PHE A 232 22.98 12.88 9.09
N ASN A 233 22.00 12.27 9.77
CA ASN A 233 21.21 12.95 10.79
C ASN A 233 20.94 12.04 11.99
N SER A 234 21.81 12.11 13.02
CA SER A 234 21.73 11.31 14.25
C SER A 234 20.39 11.42 15.02
N ASN A 235 19.56 12.43 14.69
CA ASN A 235 18.28 12.70 15.34
C ASN A 235 17.05 12.31 14.48
N LYS A 236 17.21 11.90 13.21
CA LYS A 236 16.10 11.50 12.31
C LYS A 236 16.02 9.97 12.19
N LYS A 237 15.38 9.31 13.16
CA LYS A 237 15.27 7.84 13.15
C LYS A 237 13.97 7.42 12.51
N ILE A 238 14.00 7.08 11.22
CA ILE A 238 13.00 6.16 10.69
C ILE A 238 13.14 4.87 11.50
N VAL A 239 12.05 4.39 12.10
CA VAL A 239 12.05 3.22 12.99
C VAL A 239 11.25 2.06 12.42
N TYR A 240 10.18 2.39 11.69
CA TYR A 240 9.31 1.43 11.02
C TYR A 240 9.07 1.86 9.58
N TYR A 241 9.02 0.87 8.70
CA TYR A 241 8.55 1.02 7.32
C TYR A 241 7.45 0.00 7.09
N ILE A 242 6.21 0.46 6.96
CA ILE A 242 5.03 -0.37 6.74
C ILE A 242 4.68 -0.34 5.25
N TYR A 243 4.52 -1.52 4.65
CA TYR A 243 4.17 -1.68 3.24
C TYR A 243 3.21 -2.84 2.99
N GLY A 244 2.75 -2.97 1.75
CA GLY A 244 1.77 -3.94 1.28
C GLY A 244 2.15 -4.52 -0.07
N HIS A 245 1.15 -4.75 -0.92
CA HIS A 245 1.23 -5.09 -2.35
C HIS A 245 1.82 -6.46 -2.67
N LEU A 246 2.98 -6.78 -2.11
CA LEU A 246 3.71 -8.01 -2.41
C LEU A 246 2.99 -9.27 -1.95
N HIS A 247 1.97 -9.16 -1.10
CA HIS A 247 1.29 -10.32 -0.54
C HIS A 247 2.29 -11.35 0.06
N GLY A 248 2.29 -12.58 -0.45
CA GLY A 248 3.23 -13.64 -0.08
C GLY A 248 4.62 -13.53 -0.72
N ASN A 249 4.78 -12.66 -1.73
CA ASN A 249 6.02 -12.41 -2.46
C ASN A 249 7.01 -11.53 -1.68
N SER A 250 6.62 -10.97 -0.53
CA SER A 250 7.57 -10.33 0.38
C SER A 250 8.56 -11.35 0.97
N VAL A 251 9.87 -11.04 1.00
CA VAL A 251 10.93 -11.96 1.50
C VAL A 251 10.67 -12.41 2.94
N ALA A 252 10.21 -11.49 3.78
CA ALA A 252 9.69 -11.81 5.10
C ALA A 252 8.66 -10.76 5.49
N PRO A 253 7.61 -11.14 6.23
CA PRO A 253 6.56 -10.21 6.59
C PRO A 253 6.96 -9.22 7.69
N LYS A 254 8.05 -9.52 8.39
CA LYS A 254 8.72 -8.60 9.30
C LYS A 254 10.21 -8.87 9.25
N MET A 255 11.01 -7.82 9.07
CA MET A 255 12.48 -7.92 9.13
C MET A 255 13.07 -6.59 9.60
N THR A 256 14.32 -6.63 10.08
CA THR A 256 15.03 -5.43 10.51
C THR A 256 16.32 -5.29 9.71
N ILE A 257 16.48 -4.15 9.04
CA ILE A 257 17.67 -3.81 8.24
C ILE A 257 18.16 -2.46 8.75
N ASN A 258 19.43 -2.37 9.15
CA ASN A 258 20.06 -1.14 9.65
C ASN A 258 19.25 -0.41 10.75
N GLY A 259 18.61 -1.18 11.64
CA GLY A 259 17.81 -0.64 12.75
C GLY A 259 16.38 -0.21 12.37
N ILE A 260 15.99 -0.32 11.10
CA ILE A 260 14.61 -0.05 10.63
C ILE A 260 13.86 -1.38 10.53
N THR A 261 12.67 -1.44 11.10
CA THR A 261 11.80 -2.61 10.98
C THR A 261 10.83 -2.45 9.82
N PHE A 262 10.97 -3.29 8.80
CA PHE A 262 10.09 -3.37 7.64
C PHE A 262 8.97 -4.37 7.92
N ILE A 263 7.73 -4.00 7.63
CA ILE A 263 6.53 -4.80 7.93
C ILE A 263 5.64 -4.86 6.69
N ASN A 264 5.42 -6.07 6.17
CA ASN A 264 4.33 -6.40 5.26
C ASN A 264 3.35 -7.32 5.99
N ALA A 265 2.20 -6.76 6.36
CA ALA A 265 1.26 -7.45 7.24
C ALA A 265 0.40 -8.51 6.54
N TYR A 266 0.48 -8.66 5.21
CA TYR A 266 -0.40 -9.55 4.45
C TYR A 266 -0.32 -10.99 4.93
N THR A 267 0.90 -11.50 5.14
CA THR A 267 1.07 -12.93 5.47
C THR A 267 0.40 -13.38 6.77
N PHE A 268 0.05 -12.44 7.66
CA PHE A 268 -0.52 -12.75 8.96
C PHE A 268 -2.05 -12.79 8.96
N GLN A 269 -2.68 -12.31 7.90
CA GLN A 269 -4.11 -12.00 7.79
C GLN A 269 -5.08 -13.16 8.07
N PHE A 270 -4.60 -14.41 8.11
CA PHE A 270 -5.43 -15.60 8.35
C PHE A 270 -5.19 -16.27 9.71
N LYS A 271 -4.19 -15.83 10.48
CA LYS A 271 -3.79 -16.46 11.73
C LYS A 271 -3.75 -15.42 12.83
N LEU A 272 -4.85 -15.30 13.58
CA LEU A 272 -5.04 -14.25 14.58
C LEU A 272 -3.86 -14.08 15.56
N LYS A 273 -3.30 -15.20 16.04
CA LYS A 273 -2.15 -15.16 16.95
C LYS A 273 -0.92 -14.56 16.27
N ASP A 274 -0.59 -15.03 15.07
CA ASP A 274 0.57 -14.56 14.31
C ASP A 274 0.36 -13.09 13.89
N TYR A 275 -0.87 -12.72 13.55
CA TYR A 275 -1.25 -11.34 13.26
C TYR A 275 -1.01 -10.41 14.44
N ILE A 276 -1.57 -10.70 15.61
CA ILE A 276 -1.37 -9.86 16.78
C ILE A 276 0.13 -9.79 17.14
N GLN A 277 0.84 -10.92 17.11
CA GLN A 277 2.25 -10.97 17.48
C GLN A 277 3.14 -10.11 16.59
N ASN A 278 2.87 -10.08 15.28
CA ASN A 278 3.77 -9.44 14.32
C ASN A 278 3.33 -8.03 13.89
N ALA A 279 2.02 -7.78 13.87
CA ALA A 279 1.43 -6.51 13.43
C ALA A 279 1.15 -5.52 14.57
N LEU A 280 1.27 -5.92 15.83
CA LEU A 280 1.16 -5.00 16.97
C LEU A 280 2.50 -4.29 17.23
N LEU A 281 2.45 -2.97 17.21
CA LEU A 281 3.55 -2.09 17.61
C LEU A 281 3.21 -1.48 18.98
N ASN A 282 4.17 -1.52 19.89
CA ASN A 282 4.10 -0.85 21.18
C ASN A 282 5.04 0.35 21.12
N LEU A 283 4.44 1.53 20.91
CA LEU A 283 5.12 2.80 20.70
C LEU A 283 5.27 3.61 21.98
#